data_AF-A0A6N6KJR7-F1
#
_entry.id   AF-A0A6N6KJR7-F1
#
_cell.length_a   1.000
_cell.length_b   1.000
_cell.length_c   1.000
_cell.angle_alpha   90.00
_cell.angle_beta   90.00
_cell.angle_gamma   90.00
#
_symmetry.space_group_name_H-M   'P 1'
#
loop_
_entity.id
_entity.type
_entity.pdbx_description
1 polymer ?
#
loop_
_entity_poly.entity_id
_entity_poly.type
_entity_poly.pdbx_seq_one_letter_code
_entity_poly.pdbx_strand_id
1 'polypeptide(L)'
;MIVKVLKVHPKDDVIVALQNFSEGETIHFEGRDYLLKQDVPVKHKFAARDFEAGDEITMYGVTIGKAQTAISTGERISTENVSHASGKYEIGRRYTDWEIPDISKFKGRTFNGFHRPDGKVGTRNYWLVIPLVFCENRNIQTIQDAMSEQLGYLTEKEFTIDVNPLIQKYQKEASVDDILDTDILKTPETMRHNRVFPNVEGIK
;
A
#
# COMPACT_ATOMS: atom_id res chain seq x y z
N MET A 1 -16.04 -19.76 0.17
CA MET A 1 -16.25 -19.83 1.62
C MET A 1 -15.46 -18.70 2.26
N ILE A 2 -16.08 -17.90 3.12
CA ILE A 2 -15.39 -16.84 3.86
C ILE A 2 -14.66 -17.51 5.02
N VAL A 3 -13.34 -17.31 5.10
CA VAL A 3 -12.52 -17.82 6.21
C VAL A 3 -12.82 -16.96 7.43
N LYS A 4 -13.35 -17.57 8.50
CA LYS A 4 -13.77 -16.87 9.72
C LYS A 4 -12.72 -16.91 10.85
N VAL A 5 -11.81 -17.87 10.78
CA VAL A 5 -10.72 -18.08 11.73
C VAL A 5 -9.45 -18.46 11.00
N LEU A 6 -8.29 -18.21 11.63
CA LEU A 6 -6.98 -18.49 11.04
C LEU A 6 -6.07 -19.15 12.07
N LYS A 7 -5.39 -20.21 11.63
CA LYS A 7 -4.23 -20.77 12.29
C LYS A 7 -3.00 -20.47 11.42
N VAL A 8 -2.03 -19.76 11.97
CA VAL A 8 -0.94 -19.19 11.16
C VAL A 8 0.09 -20.27 10.83
N HIS A 9 0.43 -21.10 11.81
CA HIS A 9 1.37 -22.19 11.64
C HIS A 9 0.74 -23.52 12.13
N PRO A 10 1.03 -24.67 11.50
CA PRO A 10 0.44 -25.96 11.89
C PRO A 10 0.65 -26.36 13.35
N LYS A 11 1.77 -25.92 13.95
CA LYS A 11 2.12 -26.14 15.36
C LYS A 11 1.42 -25.21 16.35
N ASP A 12 0.68 -24.21 15.89
CA ASP A 12 0.00 -23.29 16.80
C ASP A 12 -1.06 -24.05 17.61
N ASP A 13 -1.23 -23.68 18.87
CA ASP A 13 -2.26 -24.18 19.77
C ASP A 13 -3.23 -23.07 20.19
N VAL A 14 -3.23 -21.98 19.42
CA VAL A 14 -4.21 -20.90 19.45
C VAL A 14 -4.75 -20.64 18.04
N ILE A 15 -5.99 -20.17 17.96
CA ILE A 15 -6.66 -19.83 16.70
C ILE A 15 -7.07 -18.36 16.75
N VAL A 16 -6.83 -17.63 15.65
CA VAL A 16 -7.16 -16.20 15.52
C VAL A 16 -8.56 -16.02 14.95
N ALA A 17 -9.36 -15.16 15.58
CA ALA A 17 -10.66 -14.75 15.09
C ALA A 17 -10.54 -13.69 13.99
N LEU A 18 -11.14 -13.93 12.82
CA LEU A 18 -11.19 -12.96 11.70
C LEU A 18 -12.50 -12.15 11.68
N GLN A 19 -13.38 -12.41 12.64
CA GLN A 19 -14.60 -11.65 12.91
C GLN A 19 -14.92 -11.75 14.42
N ASN A 20 -15.95 -11.05 14.88
CA ASN A 20 -16.45 -11.24 16.24
C ASN A 20 -17.23 -12.56 16.33
N PHE A 21 -17.08 -13.24 17.46
CA PHE A 21 -17.88 -14.40 17.83
C PHE A 21 -18.44 -14.23 19.23
N SER A 22 -19.63 -14.80 19.43
CA SER A 22 -20.32 -14.78 20.70
C SER A 22 -20.03 -16.04 21.51
N GLU A 23 -20.14 -15.97 22.83
CA GLU A 23 -20.13 -17.13 23.70
C GLU A 23 -21.15 -18.19 23.24
N GLY A 24 -20.78 -19.48 23.32
CA GLY A 24 -21.63 -20.60 22.93
C GLY A 24 -21.66 -20.89 21.42
N GLU A 25 -21.07 -20.05 20.58
CA GLU A 25 -20.88 -20.37 19.17
C GLU A 25 -19.90 -21.55 19.00
N THR A 26 -20.19 -22.43 18.04
CA THR A 26 -19.31 -23.53 17.67
C THR A 26 -18.62 -23.23 16.34
N ILE A 27 -17.29 -23.24 16.36
CA ILE A 27 -16.46 -23.01 15.17
C ILE A 27 -15.98 -24.35 14.63
N HIS A 28 -16.35 -24.67 13.39
CA HIS A 28 -15.79 -25.82 12.68
C HIS A 28 -14.52 -25.42 11.93
N PHE A 29 -13.37 -25.94 12.33
CA PHE A 29 -12.07 -25.61 11.73
C PHE A 29 -11.11 -26.81 11.78
N GLU A 30 -10.41 -27.08 10.67
CA GLU A 30 -9.48 -28.23 10.53
C GLU A 30 -10.10 -29.59 10.93
N GLY A 31 -11.39 -29.79 10.65
CA GLY A 31 -12.12 -31.02 10.96
C GLY A 31 -12.44 -31.22 12.45
N ARG A 32 -12.34 -30.15 13.26
CA ARG A 32 -12.69 -30.14 14.68
C ARG A 32 -13.69 -29.04 14.98
N ASP A 33 -14.48 -29.27 16.02
CA ASP A 33 -15.44 -28.29 16.54
C ASP A 33 -14.88 -27.64 17.82
N TYR A 34 -14.92 -26.31 17.85
CA TYR A 34 -14.49 -25.50 19.00
C TYR A 34 -15.69 -24.74 19.55
N LEU A 35 -16.18 -25.13 20.72
CA LEU A 35 -17.24 -24.41 21.43
C LEU A 35 -16.63 -23.23 22.20
N LEU A 36 -16.99 -22.00 21.82
CA LEU A 36 -16.46 -20.80 22.46
C LEU A 36 -17.04 -20.61 23.86
N LYS A 37 -16.15 -20.35 24.82
CA LYS A 37 -16.51 -20.21 26.25
C LYS A 37 -16.75 -18.76 26.67
N GLN A 38 -16.34 -17.80 25.84
CA GLN A 38 -16.62 -16.37 25.99
C GLN A 38 -16.76 -15.75 24.60
N ASP A 39 -17.20 -14.49 24.55
CA ASP A 39 -17.07 -13.65 23.37
C ASP A 39 -15.60 -13.53 22.94
N VAL A 40 -15.35 -13.76 21.65
CA VAL A 40 -14.03 -13.61 21.03
C VAL A 40 -14.11 -12.49 20.00
N PRO A 41 -13.63 -11.28 20.32
CA PRO A 41 -13.61 -10.19 19.36
C PRO A 41 -12.65 -10.48 18.20
N VAL A 42 -12.87 -9.83 17.06
CA VAL A 42 -11.97 -9.88 15.92
C VAL A 42 -10.53 -9.57 16.34
N LYS A 43 -9.57 -10.26 15.72
CA LYS A 43 -8.12 -10.22 16.01
C LYS A 43 -7.70 -10.80 17.36
N HIS A 44 -8.63 -11.22 18.21
CA HIS A 44 -8.31 -11.98 19.41
C HIS A 44 -8.12 -13.45 19.10
N LYS A 45 -7.66 -14.21 20.10
CA LYS A 45 -7.32 -15.62 19.99
C LYS A 45 -8.18 -16.44 20.93
N PHE A 46 -8.42 -17.68 20.59
CA PHE A 46 -8.95 -18.69 21.51
C PHE A 46 -8.08 -19.95 21.50
N ALA A 47 -8.16 -20.71 22.59
CA ALA A 47 -7.39 -21.92 22.81
C ALA A 47 -7.83 -23.05 21.86
N ALA A 48 -6.89 -23.67 21.15
CA ALA A 48 -7.15 -24.81 20.26
C ALA A 48 -7.08 -26.18 20.99
N ARG A 49 -6.66 -26.18 22.25
CA ARG A 49 -6.62 -27.31 23.17
C ARG A 49 -6.73 -26.79 24.60
N ASP A 50 -6.88 -27.69 25.55
CA ASP A 50 -6.79 -27.34 26.97
C ASP A 50 -5.32 -27.04 27.33
N PHE A 51 -5.13 -26.07 28.22
CA PHE A 51 -3.85 -25.71 28.82
C PHE A 51 -3.96 -25.80 30.34
N GLU A 52 -2.96 -26.40 30.97
CA GLU A 52 -2.78 -26.31 32.41
C GLU A 52 -1.96 -25.07 32.78
N ALA A 53 -2.02 -24.63 34.05
CA ALA A 53 -1.20 -23.52 34.51
C ALA A 53 0.30 -23.83 34.32
N GLY A 54 1.01 -22.94 33.61
CA GLY A 54 2.42 -23.08 33.26
C GLY A 54 2.69 -23.68 31.88
N ASP A 55 1.67 -24.21 31.19
CA ASP A 55 1.81 -24.74 29.83
C ASP A 55 2.26 -23.65 28.85
N GLU A 56 3.10 -24.04 27.89
CA GLU A 56 3.52 -23.16 26.80
C GLU A 56 2.41 -22.98 25.77
N ILE A 57 2.31 -21.74 25.27
CA ILE A 57 1.38 -21.34 24.23
C ILE A 57 2.18 -20.92 23.01
N THR A 58 1.86 -21.51 21.86
CA THR A 58 2.57 -21.38 20.59
C THR A 58 1.73 -20.62 19.57
N MET A 59 2.34 -19.60 18.96
CA MET A 59 1.79 -18.90 17.80
C MET A 59 2.92 -18.60 16.81
N TYR A 60 2.66 -18.66 15.51
CA TYR A 60 3.69 -18.56 14.48
C TYR A 60 4.73 -19.69 14.55
N GLY A 61 4.38 -20.82 15.17
CA GLY A 61 5.27 -21.95 15.39
C GLY A 61 6.32 -21.76 16.47
N VAL A 62 6.21 -20.71 17.29
CA VAL A 62 7.12 -20.42 18.42
C VAL A 62 6.35 -20.11 19.71
N THR A 63 6.97 -20.35 20.87
CA THR A 63 6.39 -20.02 22.17
C THR A 63 6.24 -18.51 22.31
N ILE A 64 5.02 -18.05 22.58
CA ILE A 64 4.68 -16.63 22.80
C ILE A 64 4.34 -16.30 24.26
N GLY A 65 4.02 -17.33 25.04
CA GLY A 65 3.50 -17.17 26.38
C GLY A 65 3.36 -18.47 27.14
N LYS A 66 3.00 -18.35 28.42
CA LYS A 66 2.57 -19.45 29.27
C LYS A 66 1.21 -19.15 29.87
N ALA A 67 0.38 -20.17 30.00
CA ALA A 67 -0.90 -20.05 30.69
C ALA A 67 -0.65 -19.75 32.18
N GLN A 68 -1.30 -18.72 32.72
CA GLN A 68 -1.22 -18.37 34.15
C GLN A 68 -2.18 -19.21 35.01
N THR A 69 -3.28 -19.64 34.39
CA THR A 69 -4.30 -20.51 34.97
C THR A 69 -4.58 -21.64 33.98
N ALA A 70 -5.39 -22.62 34.37
CA ALA A 70 -5.97 -23.52 33.37
C ALA A 70 -6.80 -22.70 32.37
N ILE A 71 -6.69 -23.04 31.07
CA ILE A 71 -7.44 -22.41 29.97
C ILE A 71 -8.08 -23.55 29.17
N SER A 72 -9.40 -23.56 29.08
CA SER A 72 -10.11 -24.61 28.33
C SER A 72 -10.08 -24.34 26.83
N THR A 73 -10.21 -25.39 26.02
CA THR A 73 -10.41 -25.29 24.57
C THR A 73 -11.62 -24.37 24.28
N GLY A 74 -11.44 -23.43 23.34
CA GLY A 74 -12.46 -22.43 23.00
C GLY A 74 -12.52 -21.22 23.93
N GLU A 75 -11.70 -21.18 24.99
CA GLU A 75 -11.58 -20.01 25.86
C GLU A 75 -10.69 -18.93 25.23
N ARG A 76 -11.04 -17.66 25.47
CA ARG A 76 -10.31 -16.51 24.92
C ARG A 76 -8.94 -16.37 25.57
N ILE A 77 -7.92 -16.24 24.73
CA ILE A 77 -6.54 -15.91 25.16
C ILE A 77 -6.40 -14.40 25.29
N SER A 78 -6.06 -13.92 26.49
CA SER A 78 -5.83 -12.51 26.81
C SER A 78 -4.56 -12.33 27.65
N THR A 79 -4.21 -11.10 27.97
CA THR A 79 -3.12 -10.79 28.92
C THR A 79 -3.47 -11.11 30.37
N GLU A 80 -4.72 -11.49 30.65
CA GLU A 80 -5.20 -11.83 32.00
C GLU A 80 -4.95 -13.30 32.34
N ASN A 81 -4.94 -14.18 31.34
CA ASN A 81 -4.70 -15.61 31.52
C ASN A 81 -3.38 -16.10 30.91
N VAL A 82 -2.63 -15.22 30.24
CA VAL A 82 -1.32 -15.55 29.65
C VAL A 82 -0.26 -14.53 30.05
N SER A 83 0.86 -15.04 30.56
CA SER A 83 2.08 -14.26 30.73
C SER A 83 3.00 -14.45 29.54
N HIS A 84 3.77 -13.42 29.21
CA HIS A 84 4.80 -13.54 28.19
C HIS A 84 5.86 -14.59 28.61
N ALA A 85 6.22 -15.44 27.67
CA ALA A 85 7.32 -16.38 27.78
C ALA A 85 7.91 -16.57 26.39
N SER A 86 9.22 -16.82 26.34
CA SER A 86 9.93 -17.21 25.13
C SER A 86 10.55 -18.59 25.34
N GLY A 87 10.86 -19.28 24.25
CA GLY A 87 11.64 -20.50 24.30
C GLY A 87 12.99 -20.26 24.98
N LYS A 88 13.56 -21.30 25.60
CA LYS A 88 14.89 -21.20 26.23
C LYS A 88 15.92 -20.76 25.19
N TYR A 89 16.84 -19.89 25.60
CA TYR A 89 17.98 -19.55 24.77
C TYR A 89 18.86 -20.79 24.58
N GLU A 90 18.97 -21.26 23.35
CA GLU A 90 19.88 -22.31 22.94
C GLU A 90 20.76 -21.78 21.83
N ILE A 91 22.07 -22.05 21.89
CA ILE A 91 22.97 -21.84 20.76
C ILE A 91 22.63 -22.91 19.73
N GLY A 92 21.61 -22.66 18.93
CA GLY A 92 21.18 -23.53 17.86
C GLY A 92 22.25 -23.61 16.76
N ARG A 93 22.33 -24.74 16.07
CA ARG A 93 22.99 -24.78 14.76
C ARG A 93 22.28 -23.79 13.83
N ARG A 94 23.04 -23.06 13.02
CA ARG A 94 22.50 -22.21 11.97
C ARG A 94 21.77 -23.11 10.96
N TYR A 95 20.44 -23.08 10.97
CA TYR A 95 19.63 -23.71 9.93
C TYR A 95 19.69 -22.80 8.69
N THR A 96 20.57 -23.15 7.76
CA THR A 96 20.62 -22.53 6.43
C THR A 96 19.68 -23.20 5.44
N ASP A 97 19.19 -24.38 5.80
CA ASP A 97 18.28 -25.15 4.97
C ASP A 97 16.88 -24.57 5.12
N TRP A 98 16.32 -24.13 4.00
CA TRP A 98 14.95 -23.62 3.92
C TRP A 98 14.34 -24.16 2.63
N GLU A 99 13.02 -24.37 2.66
CA GLU A 99 12.29 -24.78 1.47
C GLU A 99 12.08 -23.57 0.57
N ILE A 100 12.72 -23.59 -0.60
CA ILE A 100 12.54 -22.56 -1.62
C ILE A 100 11.07 -22.63 -2.10
N PRO A 101 10.28 -21.55 -1.97
CA PRO A 101 8.91 -21.54 -2.43
C PRO A 101 8.86 -21.69 -3.95
N ASP A 102 7.77 -22.30 -4.44
CA ASP A 102 7.58 -22.47 -5.87
C ASP A 102 7.46 -21.11 -6.59
N ILE A 103 8.50 -20.77 -7.36
CA ILE A 103 8.56 -19.55 -8.17
C ILE A 103 8.10 -19.77 -9.62
N SER A 104 7.58 -20.94 -9.98
CA SER A 104 7.23 -21.30 -11.37
C SER A 104 6.27 -20.30 -12.00
N LYS A 105 5.33 -19.73 -11.22
CA LYS A 105 4.36 -18.71 -11.67
C LYS A 105 5.01 -17.40 -12.12
N PHE A 106 6.23 -17.13 -11.66
CA PHE A 106 6.98 -15.91 -11.94
C PHE A 106 8.06 -16.10 -13.00
N LYS A 107 8.37 -17.35 -13.36
CA LYS A 107 9.38 -17.67 -14.37
C LYS A 107 8.97 -17.09 -15.73
N GLY A 108 9.86 -16.35 -16.37
CA GLY A 108 9.63 -15.75 -17.69
C GLY A 108 8.68 -14.54 -17.69
N ARG A 109 8.26 -14.03 -16.53
CA ARG A 109 7.55 -12.74 -16.46
C ARG A 109 8.48 -11.62 -16.91
N THR A 110 7.96 -10.73 -17.75
CA THR A 110 8.66 -9.55 -18.24
C THR A 110 7.84 -8.29 -17.94
N PHE A 111 8.48 -7.14 -18.04
CA PHE A 111 7.82 -5.84 -17.98
C PHE A 111 8.45 -4.90 -19.00
N ASN A 112 7.71 -3.89 -19.45
CA ASN A 112 8.24 -2.85 -20.33
C ASN A 112 9.11 -1.91 -19.50
N GLY A 113 10.43 -1.97 -19.71
CA GLY A 113 11.39 -1.15 -18.98
C GLY A 113 12.31 -0.35 -19.89
N PHE A 114 13.01 0.61 -19.31
CA PHE A 114 13.95 1.49 -20.01
C PHE A 114 15.37 0.91 -19.93
N HIS A 115 15.83 0.28 -21.00
CA HIS A 115 17.16 -0.34 -21.09
C HIS A 115 18.29 0.69 -21.05
N ARG A 116 19.37 0.37 -20.35
CA ARG A 116 20.58 1.18 -20.24
C ARG A 116 21.79 0.46 -20.85
N PRO A 117 22.82 1.19 -21.31
CA PRO A 117 24.02 0.57 -21.89
C PRO A 117 24.78 -0.38 -20.94
N ASP A 118 24.62 -0.20 -19.62
CA ASP A 118 25.22 -1.06 -18.59
C ASP A 118 24.41 -2.35 -18.31
N GLY A 119 23.35 -2.60 -19.08
CA GLY A 119 22.48 -3.77 -18.94
C GLY A 119 21.39 -3.64 -17.87
N LYS A 120 21.36 -2.56 -17.09
CA LYS A 120 20.26 -2.31 -16.14
C LYS A 120 18.99 -1.87 -16.88
N VAL A 121 17.85 -2.12 -16.24
CA VAL A 121 16.53 -1.74 -16.76
C VAL A 121 15.82 -0.86 -15.75
N GLY A 122 15.53 0.38 -16.14
CA GLY A 122 14.78 1.32 -15.31
C GLY A 122 13.27 1.09 -15.39
N THR A 123 12.57 1.28 -14.29
CA THR A 123 11.09 1.27 -14.24
C THR A 123 10.48 2.61 -14.61
N ARG A 124 11.30 3.67 -14.67
CA ARG A 124 10.93 5.04 -15.05
C ARG A 124 12.06 5.71 -15.83
N ASN A 125 11.72 6.72 -16.62
CA ASN A 125 12.70 7.49 -17.40
C ASN A 125 12.63 8.97 -17.02
N TYR A 126 13.50 9.40 -16.13
CA TYR A 126 13.58 10.79 -15.67
C TYR A 126 14.68 11.55 -16.41
N TRP A 127 14.38 12.80 -16.75
CA TRP A 127 15.36 13.79 -17.17
C TRP A 127 15.52 14.75 -15.99
N LEU A 128 16.70 14.72 -15.36
CA LEU A 128 16.99 15.56 -14.20
C LEU A 128 17.83 16.74 -14.65
N VAL A 129 17.34 17.95 -14.42
CA VAL A 129 18.10 19.19 -14.62
C VAL A 129 18.45 19.73 -13.25
N ILE A 130 19.73 19.64 -12.88
CA ILE A 130 20.22 20.00 -11.54
C ILE A 130 21.14 21.21 -11.68
N PRO A 131 20.82 22.36 -11.06
CA PRO A 131 21.70 23.53 -11.07
C PRO A 131 22.94 23.24 -10.21
N LEU A 132 24.12 23.60 -10.72
CA LEU A 132 25.38 23.44 -9.96
C LEU A 132 25.61 24.56 -8.95
N VAL A 133 24.91 25.69 -9.10
CA VAL A 133 24.97 26.85 -8.20
C VAL A 133 23.58 27.45 -7.99
N PHE A 134 23.34 28.06 -6.83
CA PHE A 134 22.02 28.57 -6.45
C PHE A 134 21.47 29.67 -7.37
N CYS A 135 22.35 30.48 -7.99
CA CYS A 135 21.93 31.56 -8.88
C CYS A 135 21.15 31.05 -10.11
N GLU A 136 21.34 29.79 -10.51
CA GLU A 136 20.70 29.19 -11.69
C GLU A 136 19.28 28.66 -11.43
N ASN A 137 18.81 28.65 -10.18
CA ASN A 137 17.48 28.15 -9.84
C ASN A 137 16.38 28.88 -10.63
N ARG A 138 16.51 30.21 -10.78
CA ARG A 138 15.55 31.03 -11.54
C ARG A 138 15.53 30.70 -13.03
N ASN A 139 16.70 30.39 -13.59
CA ASN A 139 16.83 30.01 -14.99
C ASN A 139 16.18 28.65 -15.24
N ILE A 140 16.37 27.68 -14.34
CA ILE A 140 15.69 26.38 -14.43
C ILE A 140 14.17 26.53 -14.31
N GLN A 141 13.68 27.36 -13.38
CA GLN A 141 12.24 27.63 -13.28
C GLN A 141 11.69 28.22 -14.57
N THR A 142 12.43 29.14 -15.19
CA THR A 142 12.01 29.75 -16.47
C THR A 142 11.95 28.72 -17.59
N ILE A 143 12.91 27.79 -17.66
CA ILE A 143 12.89 26.67 -18.62
C ILE A 143 11.71 25.74 -18.35
N GLN A 144 11.47 25.38 -17.08
CA GLN A 144 10.34 24.55 -16.68
C GLN A 144 9.00 25.16 -17.08
N ASP A 145 8.80 26.46 -16.81
CA ASP A 145 7.57 27.18 -17.12
C ASP A 145 7.33 27.18 -18.65
N ALA A 146 8.36 27.55 -19.42
CA ALA A 146 8.29 27.58 -20.88
C ALA A 146 7.97 26.21 -21.49
N MET A 147 8.63 25.15 -21.00
CA MET A 147 8.37 23.78 -21.46
C MET A 147 6.98 23.30 -21.04
N SER A 148 6.54 23.61 -19.83
CA SER A 148 5.23 23.17 -19.31
C SER A 148 4.09 23.83 -20.08
N GLU A 149 4.22 25.12 -20.38
CA GLU A 149 3.23 25.88 -21.16
C GLU A 149 3.13 25.36 -22.60
N GLN A 150 4.26 25.30 -23.32
CA GLN A 150 4.25 24.94 -24.74
C GLN A 150 3.91 23.47 -24.99
N LEU A 151 4.27 22.58 -24.07
CA LEU A 151 4.03 21.14 -24.24
C LEU A 151 2.72 20.64 -23.60
N GLY A 152 1.97 21.52 -22.93
CA GLY A 152 0.67 21.20 -22.34
C GLY A 152 0.74 20.45 -21.00
N TYR A 153 1.79 20.66 -20.20
CA TYR A 153 1.99 20.06 -18.87
C TYR A 153 1.81 21.05 -17.70
N LEU A 154 1.21 22.21 -17.93
CA LEU A 154 0.84 23.13 -16.84
C LEU A 154 -0.10 22.43 -15.85
N THR A 155 0.36 22.21 -14.62
CA THR A 155 -0.38 21.39 -13.63
C THR A 155 -0.82 22.18 -12.39
N GLU A 156 -0.34 23.41 -12.16
CA GLU A 156 -0.49 24.08 -10.86
C GLU A 156 -1.48 25.26 -10.80
N LYS A 157 -2.04 25.73 -11.93
CA LYS A 157 -3.00 26.84 -11.93
C LYS A 157 -4.42 26.30 -12.16
N GLU A 158 -5.35 26.57 -11.23
CA GLU A 158 -6.77 26.17 -11.31
C GLU A 158 -7.47 26.72 -12.57
N PHE A 159 -6.92 27.78 -13.15
CA PHE A 159 -7.30 28.33 -14.45
C PHE A 159 -6.13 29.12 -15.02
N THR A 160 -6.04 29.21 -16.35
CA THR A 160 -5.14 30.15 -17.02
C THR A 160 -5.95 31.17 -17.79
N ILE A 161 -5.55 32.45 -17.67
CA ILE A 161 -6.17 33.54 -18.43
C ILE A 161 -5.56 33.53 -19.84
N ASP A 162 -6.35 33.16 -20.85
CA ASP A 162 -5.97 33.28 -22.26
C ASP A 162 -6.50 34.59 -22.84
N VAL A 163 -5.60 35.54 -23.07
CA VAL A 163 -5.94 36.85 -23.66
C VAL A 163 -5.93 36.84 -25.19
N ASN A 164 -5.47 35.76 -25.84
CA ASN A 164 -5.41 35.69 -27.31
C ASN A 164 -6.77 35.89 -28.00
N PRO A 165 -7.90 35.34 -27.49
CA PRO A 165 -9.22 35.61 -28.04
C PRO A 165 -9.60 37.10 -28.01
N LEU A 166 -9.23 37.82 -26.94
CA LEU A 166 -9.45 39.27 -26.82
C LEU A 166 -8.63 40.04 -27.86
N ILE A 167 -7.34 39.70 -28.01
CA ILE A 167 -6.44 40.34 -28.99
C ILE A 167 -6.99 40.16 -30.40
N GLN A 168 -7.45 38.95 -30.76
CA GLN A 168 -8.00 38.67 -32.09
C GLN A 168 -9.30 39.42 -32.36
N LYS A 169 -10.20 39.52 -31.37
CA LYS A 169 -11.44 40.28 -31.50
C LYS A 169 -11.18 41.78 -31.64
N TYR A 170 -10.24 42.32 -30.85
CA TYR A 170 -9.81 43.71 -30.96
C TYR A 170 -9.22 44.02 -32.33
N GLN A 171 -8.31 43.18 -32.83
CA GLN A 171 -7.71 43.33 -34.16
C GLN A 171 -8.72 43.24 -35.31
N LYS A 172 -9.88 42.59 -35.09
CA LYS A 172 -10.97 42.47 -36.05
C LYS A 172 -12.05 43.55 -35.87
N GLU A 173 -11.79 44.58 -35.05
CA GLU A 173 -12.73 45.68 -34.78
C GLU A 173 -14.10 45.19 -34.25
N ALA A 174 -14.09 44.12 -33.45
CA ALA A 174 -15.32 43.63 -32.80
C ALA A 174 -15.90 44.68 -31.84
N SER A 175 -17.22 44.59 -31.57
CA SER A 175 -17.89 45.52 -30.67
C SER A 175 -17.38 45.39 -29.22
N VAL A 176 -17.54 46.46 -28.43
CA VAL A 176 -17.13 46.47 -27.02
C VAL A 176 -17.84 45.36 -26.24
N ASP A 177 -19.14 45.17 -26.51
CA ASP A 177 -19.95 44.14 -25.87
C ASP A 177 -19.45 42.73 -26.23
N ASP A 178 -19.09 42.50 -27.50
CA ASP A 178 -18.53 41.20 -27.94
C ASP A 178 -17.17 40.88 -27.31
N ILE A 179 -16.35 41.90 -27.00
CA ILE A 179 -15.06 41.72 -26.34
C ILE A 179 -15.28 41.38 -24.86
N LEU A 180 -16.21 42.08 -24.18
CA LEU A 180 -16.54 41.86 -22.77
C LEU A 180 -17.15 40.48 -22.50
N ASP A 181 -17.94 39.94 -23.44
CA ASP A 181 -18.54 38.61 -23.35
C ASP A 181 -17.57 37.46 -23.71
N THR A 182 -16.27 37.74 -23.91
CA THR A 182 -15.29 36.71 -24.26
C THR A 182 -14.84 35.92 -23.03
N ASP A 183 -15.05 34.60 -23.06
CA ASP A 183 -14.48 33.72 -22.06
C ASP A 183 -12.95 33.63 -22.23
N ILE A 184 -12.24 34.05 -21.19
CA ILE A 184 -10.78 34.08 -21.10
C ILE A 184 -10.24 33.01 -20.15
N LEU A 185 -11.10 32.23 -19.49
CA LEU A 185 -10.68 31.24 -18.52
C LEU A 185 -10.54 29.86 -19.19
N LYS A 186 -9.30 29.36 -19.29
CA LYS A 186 -9.07 27.96 -19.68
C LYS A 186 -9.01 27.07 -18.45
N THR A 187 -9.80 26.00 -18.48
CA THR A 187 -9.84 24.97 -17.44
C THR A 187 -8.70 23.94 -17.61
N PRO A 188 -8.25 23.29 -16.54
CA PRO A 188 -7.23 22.24 -16.61
C PRO A 188 -7.60 21.06 -17.52
N GLU A 189 -8.90 20.80 -17.72
CA GLU A 189 -9.41 19.72 -18.58
C GLU A 189 -9.12 19.98 -20.07
N THR A 190 -9.33 21.19 -20.55
CA THR A 190 -9.01 21.57 -21.94
C THR A 190 -7.50 21.56 -22.20
N MET A 191 -6.68 21.85 -21.19
CA MET A 191 -5.21 21.81 -21.27
C MET A 191 -4.65 20.38 -21.32
N ARG A 192 -5.24 19.44 -20.55
CA ARG A 192 -4.85 18.02 -20.57
C ARG A 192 -5.01 17.36 -21.95
N HIS A 193 -5.93 17.84 -22.79
CA HIS A 193 -6.16 17.33 -24.14
C HIS A 193 -5.09 17.74 -25.17
N ASN A 194 -4.21 18.71 -24.87
CA ASN A 194 -3.19 19.22 -25.80
C ASN A 194 -1.75 18.76 -25.47
N ARG A 195 -1.57 17.63 -24.80
CA ARG A 195 -0.23 17.10 -24.49
C ARG A 195 0.48 16.63 -25.75
N VAL A 196 1.69 17.14 -25.96
CA VAL A 196 2.54 16.75 -27.10
C VAL A 196 3.05 15.31 -26.97
N PHE A 197 3.34 14.84 -25.75
CA PHE A 197 3.88 13.50 -25.50
C PHE A 197 2.97 12.67 -24.58
N PRO A 198 2.30 11.63 -25.09
CA PRO A 198 1.33 10.87 -24.30
C PRO A 198 1.96 10.07 -23.15
N ASN A 199 3.26 9.76 -23.25
CA ASN A 199 4.00 8.95 -22.28
C ASN A 199 4.81 9.78 -21.28
N VAL A 200 4.64 11.11 -21.27
CA VAL A 200 5.28 11.99 -20.27
C VAL A 200 4.25 12.31 -19.20
N GLU A 201 4.56 11.90 -17.97
CA GLU A 201 3.67 12.07 -16.82
C GLU A 201 3.56 13.55 -16.39
N GLY A 202 4.63 14.32 -16.56
CA GLY A 202 4.67 15.76 -16.29
C GLY A 202 6.09 16.31 -16.25
N ILE A 203 6.19 17.63 -16.09
CA ILE A 203 7.43 18.37 -15.86
C ILE A 203 7.36 18.92 -14.43
N LYS A 204 8.40 18.69 -13.63
CA LYS A 204 8.44 19.00 -12.20
C LYS A 204 9.73 19.71 -11.83
#